data_AF-A0A845LAY7-F1
#
_entry.id   AF-A0A845LAY7-F1
#
_cell.length_a   1.000
_cell.length_b   1.000
_cell.length_c   1.000
_cell.angle_alpha   90.00
_cell.angle_beta   90.00
_cell.angle_gamma   90.00
#
_symmetry.space_group_name_H-M   'P 1'
#
loop_
_entity.id
_entity.type
_entity.pdbx_description
1 polymer ?
#
loop_
_entity_poly.entity_id
_entity_poly.type
_entity_poly.pdbx_seq_one_letter_code
_entity_poly.pdbx_strand_id
1 'polypeptide(L)'
;MSRRSIRFRGVIKNGAAIEFFGTMIPSLLLFKRDPHAWWKRWRARQGRNRQPLPSLDRLLNRPDDTGRVGETHIFIFKWQSDVFDLDAFHDSHDFLLDLERVLRAQGRRYRLYTSLSPKTNLPELAAAAGLGDLSPFGLLIHRRFGPRMLIVGVEVEGGLPIHQPEHNGVGCTDCGLCLRLCPQAPEASGEVDLRKCEGCGRCITCCPVGKSAAT
;
A
#
# COMPACT_ATOMS: atom_id res chain seq x y z
N MET A 1 -10.60 -21.09 -15.88
CA MET A 1 -9.31 -21.69 -15.50
C MET A 1 -9.15 -21.51 -14.00
N SER A 2 -8.87 -22.57 -13.24
CA SER A 2 -8.64 -22.47 -11.79
C SER A 2 -7.49 -21.51 -11.50
N ARG A 3 -7.61 -20.65 -10.47
CA ARG A 3 -6.49 -19.87 -9.93
C ARG A 3 -5.30 -20.82 -9.75
N ARG A 4 -4.22 -20.61 -10.50
CA ARG A 4 -2.98 -21.36 -10.31
C ARG A 4 -2.41 -20.94 -8.96
N SER A 5 -2.41 -21.86 -7.99
CA SER A 5 -1.81 -21.61 -6.68
C SER A 5 -0.28 -21.57 -6.84
N ILE A 6 0.29 -20.37 -6.93
CA ILE A 6 1.74 -20.18 -6.88
C ILE A 6 2.17 -20.18 -5.41
N ARG A 7 3.21 -20.95 -5.09
CA ARG A 7 3.76 -21.00 -3.74
C ARG A 7 4.72 -19.83 -3.50
N PHE A 8 4.56 -19.11 -2.40
CA PHE A 8 5.49 -18.06 -1.97
C PHE A 8 6.47 -18.63 -0.94
N ARG A 9 7.77 -18.51 -1.20
CA ARG A 9 8.83 -18.90 -0.27
C ARG A 9 9.60 -17.66 0.19
N GLY A 10 10.06 -17.68 1.45
CA GLY A 10 11.04 -16.71 1.91
C GLY A 10 10.49 -15.33 2.31
N VAL A 11 9.25 -15.27 2.82
CA VAL A 11 8.74 -14.05 3.47
C VAL A 11 9.79 -13.56 4.48
N ILE A 12 10.27 -12.32 4.30
CA ILE A 12 11.35 -11.75 5.11
C ILE A 12 10.83 -11.64 6.54
N LYS A 13 11.35 -12.47 7.44
CA LYS A 13 10.89 -12.56 8.85
C LYS A 13 11.45 -11.44 9.74
N ASN A 14 12.46 -10.70 9.28
CA ASN A 14 13.07 -9.63 10.07
C ASN A 14 12.35 -8.30 9.83
N GLY A 15 11.25 -8.11 10.56
CA GLY A 15 10.36 -6.98 10.41
C GLY A 15 10.99 -5.59 10.63
N ALA A 16 11.98 -5.50 11.53
CA ALA A 16 12.62 -4.23 11.89
C ALA A 16 13.49 -3.67 10.75
N ALA A 17 14.18 -4.54 10.01
CA ALA A 17 14.98 -4.12 8.86
C ALA A 17 14.10 -3.63 7.70
N ILE A 18 12.94 -4.26 7.47
CA ILE A 18 11.99 -3.88 6.43
C ILE A 18 11.38 -2.50 6.71
N GLU A 19 10.98 -2.23 7.96
CA GLU A 19 10.43 -0.92 8.35
C GLU A 19 11.50 0.19 8.27
N PHE A 20 12.75 -0.10 8.66
CA PHE A 20 13.86 0.85 8.65
C PHE A 20 14.31 1.22 7.23
N PHE A 21 14.61 0.24 6.38
CA PHE A 21 15.00 0.50 5.00
C PHE A 21 13.81 1.01 4.17
N GLY A 22 12.62 0.55 4.51
CA GLY A 22 11.38 0.92 3.86
C GLY A 22 11.01 2.40 3.95
N THR A 23 11.40 3.07 5.04
CA THR A 23 11.12 4.49 5.26
C THR A 23 12.29 5.39 4.85
N MET A 24 13.52 4.90 4.98
CA MET A 24 14.73 5.65 4.66
C MET A 24 15.03 5.70 3.16
N ILE A 25 14.94 4.56 2.46
CA ILE A 25 15.29 4.49 1.04
C ILE A 25 14.42 5.43 0.19
N PRO A 26 13.09 5.48 0.35
CA PRO A 26 12.25 6.43 -0.40
C PRO A 26 12.61 7.89 -0.12
N SER A 27 12.97 8.23 1.12
CA SER A 27 13.44 9.58 1.47
C SER A 27 14.76 9.93 0.77
N LEU A 28 15.70 8.99 0.69
CA LEU A 28 16.97 9.16 -0.03
C LEU A 28 16.76 9.23 -1.56
N LEU A 29 15.85 8.42 -2.10
CA LEU A 29 15.48 8.45 -3.51
C LEU A 29 14.82 9.78 -3.88
N LEU A 30 13.93 10.32 -3.03
CA LEU A 30 13.36 11.65 -3.25
C LEU A 30 14.42 12.74 -3.17
N PHE A 31 15.33 12.69 -2.19
CA PHE A 31 16.44 13.66 -2.13
C PHE A 31 17.29 13.63 -3.41
N LYS A 32 17.58 12.45 -3.96
CA LYS A 32 18.32 12.32 -5.22
C LYS A 32 17.51 12.80 -6.43
N ARG A 33 16.19 12.56 -6.46
CA ARG A 33 15.30 12.92 -7.58
C ARG A 33 14.96 14.41 -7.60
N ASP A 34 14.59 14.96 -6.46
CA ASP A 34 14.16 16.34 -6.25
C ASP A 34 14.52 16.81 -4.82
N PRO A 35 15.74 17.35 -4.63
CA PRO A 35 16.20 17.85 -3.33
C PRO A 35 15.31 18.95 -2.75
N HIS A 36 14.67 19.77 -3.59
CA HIS A 36 13.82 20.86 -3.15
C HIS A 36 12.49 20.33 -2.58
N ALA A 37 11.85 19.39 -3.27
CA ALA A 37 10.67 18.69 -2.75
C ALA A 37 11.00 17.95 -1.45
N TRP A 38 12.16 17.29 -1.38
CA TRP A 38 12.63 16.66 -0.15
C TRP A 38 12.77 17.69 0.99
N TRP A 39 13.42 18.82 0.75
CA TRP A 39 13.66 19.83 1.78
C TRP A 39 12.36 20.52 2.23
N LYS A 40 11.42 20.76 1.30
CA LYS A 40 10.07 21.25 1.62
C LYS A 40 9.33 20.27 2.53
N ARG A 41 9.34 18.96 2.22
CA ARG A 41 8.71 17.92 3.05
C ARG A 41 9.41 17.78 4.41
N TRP A 42 10.74 17.80 4.44
CA TRP A 42 11.50 17.75 5.69
C TRP A 42 11.16 18.92 6.62
N ARG A 43 11.13 20.15 6.10
CA ARG A 43 10.70 21.33 6.88
C ARG A 43 9.26 21.21 7.36
N ALA A 44 8.34 20.73 6.52
CA ALA A 44 6.95 20.49 6.90
C ALA A 44 6.85 19.47 8.05
N ARG A 45 7.69 18.43 8.07
CA ARG A 45 7.76 17.44 9.16
C ARG A 45 8.32 18.02 10.46
N GLN A 46 9.38 18.83 10.40
CA GLN A 46 9.96 19.49 11.59
C GLN A 46 8.94 20.41 12.29
N GLY A 47 8.09 21.08 11.52
CA GLY A 47 7.03 21.94 12.06
C GLY A 47 5.72 21.21 12.39
N ARG A 48 5.58 19.93 12.06
CA ARG A 48 4.28 19.23 12.06
C ARG A 48 3.62 19.20 13.43
N ASN A 49 4.40 18.93 14.49
CA ASN A 49 3.86 18.91 15.86
C ASN A 49 3.36 20.28 16.35
N ARG A 50 3.79 21.38 15.72
CA ARG A 50 3.34 22.74 16.02
C ARG A 50 2.14 23.18 15.19
N GLN A 51 1.79 22.44 14.14
CA GLN A 51 0.61 22.75 13.32
C GLN A 51 -0.67 22.35 14.06
N PRO A 52 -1.80 23.07 13.87
CA PRO A 52 -3.10 22.64 14.38
C PRO A 52 -3.42 21.20 13.97
N LEU A 53 -4.12 20.46 14.83
CA LEU A 53 -4.60 19.12 14.48
C LEU A 53 -5.60 19.24 13.32
N PRO A 54 -5.45 18.42 12.26
CA PRO A 54 -6.47 18.35 11.23
C PRO A 54 -7.77 17.79 11.81
N SER A 55 -8.93 18.21 11.28
CA SER A 55 -10.18 17.54 11.60
C SER A 55 -10.15 16.10 11.11
N LEU A 56 -10.74 15.18 11.88
CA LEU A 56 -10.76 13.77 11.54
C LEU A 56 -11.44 13.54 10.18
N ASP A 57 -12.57 14.20 9.93
CA ASP A 57 -13.28 14.14 8.65
C ASP A 57 -12.39 14.51 7.46
N ARG A 58 -11.70 15.65 7.52
CA ARG A 58 -10.79 16.09 6.44
C ARG A 58 -9.66 15.09 6.22
N LEU A 59 -9.17 14.49 7.30
CA LEU A 59 -8.09 13.52 7.22
C LEU A 59 -8.54 12.23 6.53
N LEU A 60 -9.73 11.73 6.89
CA LEU A 60 -10.30 10.49 6.35
C LEU A 60 -10.71 10.61 4.87
N ASN A 61 -10.82 11.83 4.34
CA ASN A 61 -11.03 12.12 2.92
C ASN A 61 -9.75 12.18 2.06
N ARG A 62 -8.55 11.99 2.65
CA ARG A 62 -7.28 12.01 1.90
C ARG A 62 -6.99 10.74 1.08
N PRO A 63 -7.26 9.52 1.58
CA PRO A 63 -7.06 8.29 0.80
C PRO A 63 -7.95 8.26 -0.44
N ASP A 64 -7.49 7.61 -1.51
CA ASP A 64 -8.25 7.45 -2.75
C ASP A 64 -9.34 6.38 -2.65
N ASP A 65 -9.19 5.44 -1.71
CA ASP A 65 -10.19 4.44 -1.34
C ASP A 65 -9.99 3.93 0.10
N THR A 66 -11.05 3.38 0.70
CA THR A 66 -11.03 2.91 2.09
C THR A 66 -11.88 1.65 2.28
N GLY A 67 -11.44 0.75 3.16
CA GLY A 67 -12.17 -0.46 3.49
C GLY A 67 -12.01 -0.82 4.96
N ARG A 68 -12.83 -1.75 5.45
CA ARG A 68 -12.76 -2.21 6.85
C ARG A 68 -12.92 -3.73 6.95
N VAL A 69 -12.13 -4.35 7.82
CA VAL A 69 -12.31 -5.73 8.29
C VAL A 69 -12.21 -5.74 9.81
N GLY A 70 -13.30 -6.07 10.50
CA GLY A 70 -13.38 -5.94 11.95
C GLY A 70 -13.08 -4.50 12.41
N GLU A 71 -12.11 -4.35 13.33
CA GLU A 71 -11.65 -3.04 13.82
C GLU A 71 -10.54 -2.41 12.96
N THR A 72 -10.06 -3.13 11.93
CA THR A 72 -8.97 -2.64 11.08
C THR A 72 -9.54 -1.88 9.88
N HIS A 73 -9.14 -0.62 9.74
CA HIS A 73 -9.42 0.22 8.59
C HIS A 73 -8.21 0.21 7.67
N ILE A 74 -8.47 0.09 6.38
CA ILE A 74 -7.49 0.02 5.30
C ILE A 74 -7.69 1.24 4.42
N PHE A 75 -6.59 1.84 4.00
CA PHE A 75 -6.56 3.05 3.18
C PHE A 75 -5.67 2.83 1.95
N ILE A 76 -6.17 3.25 0.80
CA ILE A 76 -5.51 3.13 -0.49
C ILE A 76 -5.04 4.51 -0.95
N PHE A 77 -3.79 4.60 -1.42
CA PHE A 77 -3.23 5.78 -2.07
C PHE A 77 -2.78 5.39 -3.47
N LYS A 78 -3.41 5.95 -4.51
CA LYS A 78 -3.13 5.61 -5.91
C LYS A 78 -1.80 6.21 -6.35
N TRP A 79 -1.07 5.48 -7.19
CA TRP A 79 0.06 6.05 -7.90
C TRP A 79 -0.45 6.90 -9.07
N GLN A 80 0.32 7.92 -9.44
CA GLN A 80 0.10 8.73 -10.63
C GLN A 80 0.85 8.20 -11.86
N SER A 81 1.62 7.10 -11.71
CA SER A 81 2.40 6.50 -12.79
C SER A 81 2.46 4.97 -12.70
N ASP A 82 2.98 4.34 -13.75
CA ASP A 82 3.19 2.88 -13.85
C ASP A 82 4.45 2.38 -13.15
N VAL A 83 5.24 3.29 -12.57
CA VAL A 83 6.44 3.02 -11.77
C VAL A 83 6.23 3.49 -10.34
N PHE A 84 7.11 3.04 -9.43
CA PHE A 84 6.99 3.37 -8.01
C PHE A 84 6.86 4.88 -7.77
N ASP A 85 5.76 5.26 -7.13
CA ASP A 85 5.41 6.65 -6.90
C ASP A 85 5.85 7.10 -5.50
N LEU A 86 6.94 7.89 -5.49
CA LEU A 86 7.51 8.47 -4.27
C LEU A 86 6.56 9.46 -3.59
N ASP A 87 5.67 10.13 -4.33
CA ASP A 87 4.75 11.10 -3.75
C ASP A 87 3.59 10.38 -3.07
N ALA A 88 3.00 9.37 -3.72
CA ALA A 88 2.03 8.50 -3.07
C ALA A 88 2.61 7.85 -1.79
N PHE A 89 3.89 7.45 -1.83
CA PHE A 89 4.59 6.92 -0.66
C PHE A 89 4.65 7.89 0.50
N HIS A 90 5.07 9.13 0.24
CA HIS A 90 5.13 10.12 1.30
C HIS A 90 3.75 10.55 1.77
N ASP A 91 2.76 10.62 0.88
CA ASP A 91 1.41 11.06 1.22
C ASP A 91 0.72 10.05 2.14
N SER A 92 0.92 8.74 1.93
CA SER A 92 0.42 7.69 2.84
C SER A 92 1.09 7.74 4.22
N HIS A 93 2.40 8.00 4.28
CA HIS A 93 3.13 8.14 5.55
C HIS A 93 2.70 9.41 6.29
N ASP A 94 2.62 10.52 5.58
CA ASP A 94 2.18 11.80 6.12
C ASP A 94 0.72 11.70 6.60
N PHE A 95 -0.13 10.91 5.93
CA PHE A 95 -1.47 10.61 6.43
C PHE A 95 -1.44 9.85 7.76
N LEU A 96 -0.65 8.77 7.86
CA LEU A 96 -0.56 7.99 9.11
C LEU A 96 -0.03 8.83 10.28
N LEU A 97 0.95 9.72 10.04
CA LEU A 97 1.47 10.63 11.07
C LEU A 97 0.40 11.61 11.56
N ASP A 98 -0.42 12.16 10.66
CA ASP A 98 -1.51 13.06 11.07
C ASP A 98 -2.63 12.31 11.78
N LEU A 99 -2.95 11.09 11.33
CA LEU A 99 -3.92 10.22 11.98
C LEU A 99 -3.48 9.87 13.39
N GLU A 100 -2.19 9.54 13.56
CA GLU A 100 -1.61 9.26 14.85
C GLU A 100 -1.81 10.44 15.82
N ARG A 101 -1.52 11.66 15.36
CA ARG A 101 -1.66 12.87 16.17
C ARG A 101 -3.11 13.06 16.63
N VAL A 102 -4.08 12.86 15.74
CA VAL A 102 -5.51 12.97 16.06
C VAL A 102 -5.93 11.89 17.05
N LEU A 103 -5.56 10.63 16.82
CA LEU A 103 -5.93 9.51 17.69
C LEU A 103 -5.31 9.64 19.09
N ARG A 104 -4.05 10.09 19.19
CA ARG A 104 -3.39 10.40 20.47
C ARG A 104 -4.11 11.51 21.22
N ALA A 105 -4.49 12.59 20.53
CA ALA A 105 -5.22 13.70 21.14
C ALA A 105 -6.61 13.29 21.65
N GLN A 106 -7.22 12.27 21.04
CA GLN A 106 -8.48 11.67 21.48
C GLN A 106 -8.32 10.62 22.59
N GLY A 107 -7.08 10.30 23.02
CA GLY A 107 -6.81 9.27 24.02
C GLY A 107 -7.18 7.85 23.57
N ARG A 108 -7.27 7.61 22.26
CA ARG A 108 -7.72 6.31 21.72
C ARG A 108 -6.58 5.30 21.68
N ARG A 109 -6.91 4.03 21.89
CA ARG A 109 -5.97 2.93 21.67
C ARG A 109 -5.97 2.52 20.20
N TYR A 110 -4.80 2.48 19.59
CA TYR A 110 -4.65 2.18 18.17
C TYR A 110 -3.32 1.46 17.85
N ARG A 111 -3.25 0.86 16.66
CA ARG A 111 -2.05 0.31 16.05
C ARG A 111 -2.02 0.68 14.56
N LEU A 112 -0.93 1.30 14.11
CA LEU A 112 -0.73 1.71 12.72
C LEU A 112 0.02 0.63 11.94
N TYR A 113 -0.34 0.50 10.67
CA TYR A 113 0.28 -0.39 9.69
C TYR A 113 0.75 0.43 8.49
N THR A 114 2.06 0.57 8.34
CA THR A 114 2.66 1.17 7.13
C THR A 114 2.59 0.18 5.98
N SER A 115 2.83 0.65 4.75
CA SER A 115 2.83 -0.22 3.54
C SER A 115 3.88 -1.32 3.55
N LEU A 116 4.83 -1.24 4.47
CA LEU A 116 5.92 -2.19 4.65
C LEU A 116 5.84 -2.87 6.02
N SER A 117 4.69 -2.80 6.69
CA SER A 117 4.51 -3.41 7.99
C SER A 117 4.56 -4.94 7.87
N PRO A 118 5.43 -5.62 8.62
CA PRO A 118 5.52 -7.08 8.68
C PRO A 118 4.47 -7.69 9.63
N LYS A 119 3.70 -6.84 10.34
CA LYS A 119 2.82 -7.25 11.44
C LYS A 119 1.51 -7.85 10.96
N THR A 120 1.13 -7.58 9.70
CA THR A 120 -0.10 -8.08 9.09
C THR A 120 0.04 -8.14 7.57
N ASN A 121 -0.79 -8.95 6.93
CA ASN A 121 -0.88 -9.02 5.47
C ASN A 121 -1.92 -7.99 4.98
N LEU A 122 -1.48 -6.75 4.76
CA LEU A 122 -2.35 -5.67 4.27
C LEU A 122 -3.07 -6.00 2.96
N PRO A 123 -2.44 -6.64 1.94
CA PRO A 123 -3.15 -7.13 0.77
C PRO A 123 -4.32 -8.07 1.08
N GLU A 124 -4.14 -9.05 1.97
CA GLU A 124 -5.23 -9.97 2.37
C GLU A 124 -6.36 -9.24 3.10
N LEU A 125 -6.03 -8.34 4.03
CA LEU A 125 -7.03 -7.53 4.72
C LEU A 125 -7.79 -6.62 3.75
N ALA A 126 -7.10 -6.01 2.79
CA ALA A 126 -7.73 -5.17 1.79
C ALA A 126 -8.67 -5.97 0.86
N ALA A 127 -8.27 -7.19 0.47
CA ALA A 127 -9.13 -8.08 -0.29
C ALA A 127 -10.37 -8.51 0.51
N ALA A 128 -10.18 -8.85 1.79
CA ALA A 128 -11.28 -9.17 2.70
C ALA A 128 -12.21 -7.95 2.97
N ALA A 129 -11.69 -6.72 2.85
CA ALA A 129 -12.48 -5.48 2.88
C ALA A 129 -13.22 -5.20 1.55
N GLY A 130 -13.09 -6.07 0.55
CA GLY A 130 -13.69 -5.94 -0.77
C GLY A 130 -12.94 -5.02 -1.74
N LEU A 131 -11.84 -4.37 -1.33
CA LEU A 131 -11.12 -3.36 -2.13
C LEU A 131 -10.50 -3.91 -3.42
N GLY A 132 -10.43 -5.22 -3.57
CA GLY A 132 -9.95 -5.86 -4.79
C GLY A 132 -9.68 -7.34 -4.59
N ASP A 133 -8.95 -7.91 -5.54
CA ASP A 133 -8.62 -9.32 -5.52
C ASP A 133 -7.12 -9.55 -5.43
N LEU A 134 -6.75 -10.60 -4.72
CA LEU A 134 -5.37 -11.07 -4.73
C LEU A 134 -5.02 -11.62 -6.12
N SER A 135 -3.92 -11.12 -6.67
CA SER A 135 -3.26 -11.74 -7.81
C SER A 135 -2.62 -13.07 -7.43
N PRO A 136 -2.18 -13.88 -8.41
CA PRO A 136 -1.33 -15.04 -8.14
C PRO A 136 -0.04 -14.71 -7.36
N PHE A 137 0.37 -13.44 -7.29
CA PHE A 137 1.50 -12.98 -6.48
C PHE A 137 1.16 -12.62 -5.02
N GLY A 138 -0.10 -12.76 -4.61
CA GLY A 138 -0.57 -12.27 -3.30
C GLY A 138 -0.61 -10.74 -3.19
N LEU A 139 -0.35 -10.01 -4.29
CA LEU A 139 -0.56 -8.56 -4.36
C LEU A 139 -2.05 -8.27 -4.56
N LEU A 140 -2.56 -7.25 -3.86
CA LEU A 140 -3.90 -6.73 -4.12
C LEU A 140 -3.96 -6.07 -5.50
N ILE A 141 -4.95 -6.43 -6.28
CA ILE A 141 -5.30 -5.78 -7.55
C ILE A 141 -6.61 -5.03 -7.32
N HIS A 142 -6.53 -3.71 -7.22
CA HIS A 142 -7.69 -2.84 -7.13
C HIS A 142 -8.35 -2.70 -8.50
N ARG A 143 -9.68 -2.71 -8.56
CA ARG A 143 -10.42 -2.60 -9.83
C ARG A 143 -10.05 -1.33 -10.62
N ARG A 144 -9.88 -0.21 -9.92
CA ARG A 144 -9.61 1.11 -10.53
C ARG A 144 -8.13 1.41 -10.74
N PHE A 145 -7.26 0.86 -9.88
CA PHE A 145 -5.84 1.26 -9.83
C PHE A 145 -4.89 0.13 -10.21
N GLY A 146 -5.41 -1.09 -10.38
CA GLY A 146 -4.58 -2.29 -10.51
C GLY A 146 -3.69 -2.47 -9.27
N PRO A 147 -2.43 -2.87 -9.44
CA PRO A 147 -1.44 -2.95 -8.37
C PRO A 147 -0.72 -1.62 -8.08
N ARG A 148 -1.04 -0.53 -8.78
CA ARG A 148 -0.31 0.77 -8.72
C ARG A 148 -0.87 1.65 -7.61
N MET A 149 -0.64 1.21 -6.39
CA MET A 149 -1.15 1.86 -5.19
C MET A 149 -0.30 1.49 -3.98
N LEU A 150 -0.52 2.22 -2.89
CA LEU A 150 -0.04 1.87 -1.57
C LEU A 150 -1.20 1.56 -0.65
N ILE A 151 -0.98 0.58 0.20
CA ILE A 151 -1.93 0.16 1.23
C ILE A 151 -1.33 0.57 2.56
N VAL A 152 -2.11 1.24 3.40
CA VAL A 152 -1.79 1.46 4.81
C VAL A 152 -3.02 1.12 5.64
N GLY A 153 -2.85 0.95 6.95
CA GLY A 153 -3.97 0.60 7.81
C GLY A 153 -3.84 1.11 9.23
N VAL A 154 -4.96 1.05 9.94
CA VAL A 154 -5.03 1.30 11.37
C VAL A 154 -6.05 0.36 12.00
N GLU A 155 -5.66 -0.26 13.10
CA GLU A 155 -6.59 -0.87 14.04
C GLU A 155 -6.83 0.15 15.15
N VAL A 156 -8.08 0.49 15.43
CA VAL A 156 -8.41 1.51 16.45
C VAL A 156 -9.68 1.13 17.20
N GLU A 157 -9.60 1.18 18.52
CA GLU A 157 -10.70 0.80 19.41
C GLU A 157 -11.88 1.76 19.26
N GLY A 158 -13.05 1.21 18.90
CA GLY A 158 -14.27 1.99 18.62
C GLY A 158 -14.38 2.48 17.17
N GLY A 159 -13.48 2.04 16.29
CA GLY A 159 -13.54 2.27 14.84
C GLY A 159 -13.37 3.71 14.36
N LEU A 160 -13.47 3.95 13.05
CA LEU A 160 -13.44 5.30 12.48
C LEU A 160 -14.81 5.60 11.86
N PRO A 161 -15.24 6.87 11.85
CA PRO A 161 -16.49 7.28 11.21
C PRO A 161 -16.33 7.32 9.68
N ILE A 162 -15.93 6.21 9.08
CA ILE A 162 -15.72 6.05 7.64
C ILE A 162 -16.93 5.34 7.07
N HIS A 163 -17.56 5.97 6.08
CA HIS A 163 -18.56 5.28 5.28
C HIS A 163 -17.87 4.22 4.44
N GLN A 164 -18.22 2.94 4.65
CA GLN A 164 -17.72 1.85 3.82
C GLN A 164 -18.54 1.80 2.54
N PRO A 165 -17.92 2.05 1.36
CA PRO A 165 -18.58 1.74 0.11
C PRO A 165 -18.83 0.23 0.02
N GLU A 166 -19.92 -0.17 -0.63
CA GLU A 166 -20.12 -1.59 -0.96
C GLU A 166 -19.04 -2.03 -1.96
N HIS A 167 -18.17 -2.95 -1.54
CA HIS A 167 -17.05 -3.42 -2.33
C HIS A 167 -17.09 -4.95 -2.53
N ASN A 168 -17.17 -5.37 -3.80
CA ASN A 168 -17.38 -6.78 -4.17
C ASN A 168 -16.39 -7.17 -5.30
N GLY A 169 -15.10 -6.91 -5.08
CA GLY A 169 -14.03 -6.87 -6.09
C GLY A 169 -14.08 -7.90 -7.25
N VAL A 170 -13.65 -7.45 -8.42
CA VAL A 170 -13.26 -8.31 -9.57
C VAL A 170 -11.93 -7.80 -10.14
N GLY A 171 -10.99 -7.55 -9.23
CA GLY A 171 -9.65 -7.06 -9.48
C GLY A 171 -8.87 -7.93 -10.47
N CYS A 172 -8.01 -8.83 -9.99
CA CYS A 172 -7.21 -9.65 -10.90
C CYS A 172 -8.09 -10.44 -11.89
N THR A 173 -7.78 -10.37 -13.18
CA THR A 173 -8.51 -11.09 -14.24
C THR A 173 -7.93 -12.48 -14.54
N ASP A 174 -7.02 -12.96 -13.69
CA ASP A 174 -6.29 -14.22 -13.88
C ASP A 174 -5.59 -14.37 -15.26
N CYS A 175 -5.17 -13.26 -15.89
CA CYS A 175 -4.54 -13.27 -17.23
C CYS A 175 -3.11 -13.86 -17.29
N GLY A 176 -2.48 -14.11 -16.14
CA GLY A 176 -1.15 -14.70 -16.03
C GLY A 176 0.02 -13.87 -16.58
N LEU A 177 -0.20 -12.63 -17.05
CA LEU A 177 0.88 -11.78 -17.60
C LEU A 177 2.03 -11.56 -16.61
N CYS A 178 1.67 -11.33 -15.35
CA CYS A 178 2.64 -11.12 -14.29
C CYS A 178 3.51 -12.38 -14.06
N LEU A 179 2.93 -13.58 -14.19
CA LEU A 179 3.66 -14.85 -14.06
C LEU A 179 4.63 -15.05 -15.23
N ARG A 180 4.18 -14.75 -16.47
CA ARG A 180 4.99 -14.86 -17.69
C ARG A 180 6.22 -13.95 -17.70
N LEU A 181 6.10 -12.75 -17.14
CA LEU A 181 7.16 -11.73 -17.18
C LEU A 181 8.08 -11.73 -15.95
N CYS A 182 7.77 -12.55 -14.95
CA CYS A 182 8.61 -12.67 -13.76
C CYS A 182 9.91 -13.41 -14.11
N PRO A 183 11.10 -12.83 -13.80
CA PRO A 183 12.39 -13.47 -14.05
C PRO A 183 12.57 -14.83 -13.38
N GLN A 184 11.80 -15.12 -12.32
CA GLN A 184 11.84 -16.40 -11.62
C GLN A 184 11.02 -17.50 -12.33
N ALA A 185 10.35 -17.19 -13.45
CA ALA A 185 9.57 -18.12 -14.27
C ALA A 185 8.56 -18.99 -13.48
N PRO A 186 7.66 -18.39 -12.67
CA PRO A 186 6.72 -19.12 -11.81
C PRO A 186 5.73 -20.00 -12.57
N GLU A 187 5.50 -19.79 -13.86
CA GLU A 187 4.68 -20.71 -14.66
C GLU A 187 5.31 -22.08 -14.84
N ALA A 188 6.65 -22.15 -14.87
CA ALA A 188 7.39 -23.40 -14.98
C ALA A 188 7.68 -24.02 -13.61
N SER A 189 8.04 -23.18 -12.62
CA SER A 189 8.44 -23.65 -11.29
C SER A 189 7.28 -23.86 -10.31
N GLY A 190 6.14 -23.19 -10.51
CA GLY A 190 5.04 -23.14 -9.54
C GLY A 190 5.36 -22.36 -8.25
N GLU A 191 6.53 -21.73 -8.16
CA GLU A 191 7.04 -21.08 -6.94
C GLU A 191 7.65 -19.71 -7.25
N VAL A 192 7.51 -18.79 -6.29
CA VAL A 192 8.22 -17.51 -6.24
C VAL A 192 8.96 -17.43 -4.92
N ASP A 193 10.29 -17.31 -4.98
CA ASP A 193 11.12 -17.05 -3.81
C ASP A 193 11.28 -15.54 -3.62
N LEU A 194 10.59 -14.98 -2.63
CA LEU A 194 10.61 -13.54 -2.33
C LEU A 194 12.01 -13.05 -1.93
N ARG A 195 12.90 -13.94 -1.47
CA ARG A 195 14.31 -13.59 -1.18
C ARG A 195 15.13 -13.37 -2.45
N LYS A 196 14.67 -13.93 -3.57
CA LYS A 196 15.23 -13.75 -4.91
C LYS A 196 14.46 -12.69 -5.72
N CYS A 197 13.46 -12.05 -5.11
CA CYS A 197 12.76 -10.96 -5.76
C CYS A 197 13.71 -9.77 -5.86
N GLU A 198 14.05 -9.39 -7.08
CA GLU A 198 14.91 -8.24 -7.38
C GLU A 198 14.18 -6.89 -7.32
N GLY A 199 12.88 -6.88 -6.97
CA GLY A 199 12.10 -5.65 -6.86
C GLY A 199 11.89 -4.94 -8.20
N CYS A 200 12.00 -5.64 -9.33
CA CYS A 200 11.99 -5.04 -10.67
C CYS A 200 10.65 -4.45 -11.12
N GLY A 201 9.57 -4.65 -10.37
CA GLY A 201 8.26 -4.02 -10.64
C GLY A 201 7.53 -4.52 -11.90
N ARG A 202 8.08 -5.47 -12.65
CA ARG A 202 7.46 -5.95 -13.92
C ARG A 202 6.01 -6.41 -13.75
N CYS A 203 5.70 -7.09 -12.65
CA CYS A 203 4.34 -7.53 -12.33
C CYS A 203 3.35 -6.37 -12.14
N ILE A 204 3.83 -5.20 -11.68
CA ILE A 204 3.04 -3.98 -11.50
C ILE A 204 2.86 -3.30 -12.85
N THR A 205 3.96 -3.07 -13.57
CA THR A 205 3.97 -2.35 -14.86
C THR A 205 3.24 -3.13 -15.95
N CYS A 206 3.29 -4.45 -15.98
CA CYS A 206 2.61 -5.25 -17.00
C CYS A 206 1.12 -5.47 -16.72
N CYS A 207 0.64 -5.19 -15.51
CA CYS A 207 -0.74 -5.47 -15.14
C CYS A 207 -1.69 -4.52 -15.91
N PRO A 208 -2.62 -5.05 -16.72
CA PRO A 208 -3.51 -4.22 -17.55
C PRO A 208 -4.66 -3.59 -16.74
N VAL A 209 -5.03 -4.20 -15.60
CA VAL A 209 -6.13 -3.72 -14.75
C VAL A 209 -5.80 -2.34 -14.21
N GLY A 210 -6.73 -1.39 -14.30
CA GLY A 210 -6.57 -0.04 -13.76
C GLY A 210 -5.54 0.83 -14.48
N LYS A 211 -5.15 0.50 -15.71
CA LYS A 211 -4.47 1.46 -16.59
C LYS A 211 -5.55 2.28 -17.30
N SER A 212 -5.36 3.60 -17.38
CA SER A 212 -6.12 4.42 -18.33
C SER A 212 -5.89 3.84 -19.72
N ALA A 213 -6.93 3.64 -20.53
CA ALA A 213 -6.75 3.30 -21.93
C ALA A 213 -5.80 4.35 -22.54
N ALA A 214 -4.71 3.92 -23.17
CA ALA A 214 -3.88 4.83 -23.93
C ALA A 214 -4.77 5.41 -25.04
N THR A 215 -5.24 6.64 -24.85
CA THR A 215 -5.74 7.49 -25.95
C THR A 215 -4.62 7.77 -26.92
#